data_AF-A0A0G0J1Q0-F1
#
_entry.id   AF-A0A0G0J1Q0-F1
#
_cell.length_a   1.000
_cell.length_b   1.000
_cell.length_c   1.000
_cell.angle_alpha   90.00
_cell.angle_beta   90.00
_cell.angle_gamma   90.00
#
_symmetry.space_group_name_H-M   'P 1'
#
loop_
_entity.id
_entity.type
_entity.pdbx_description
1 polymer ?
#
loop_
_entity_poly.entity_id
_entity_poly.type
_entity_poly.pdbx_seq_one_letter_code
_entity_poly.pdbx_strand_id
1 'polypeptide(L)'
;MTHKLAVKGIIRRDDGKILIVKRSENDDHLPGVWETVGGAVEEGAIPEEALIREIMEEVGLNVEVGEPFNVFNFIKDNGEKKIGITFLCNHLSGEVILSDEHSDFQWIDPFDFKQFDSVTSLYNEISSYANKFSGEHEKFVVSQKGILIRDKKCLIVEVKKRPNVWDLPGGRINNNEGSQQSFFREIEF
;
A
#
# COMPACT_ATOMS: atom_id res chain seq x y z
N MET A 1 -19.22 20.07 -24.68
CA MET A 1 -19.04 18.76 -24.02
C MET A 1 -18.35 19.05 -22.70
N THR A 2 -18.99 18.74 -21.57
CA THR A 2 -18.55 19.22 -20.25
C THR A 2 -18.03 18.06 -19.43
N HIS A 3 -16.87 18.21 -18.81
CA HIS A 3 -16.34 17.25 -17.83
C HIS A 3 -16.73 17.74 -16.45
N LYS A 4 -17.19 16.84 -15.58
CA LYS A 4 -17.36 17.13 -14.15
C LYS A 4 -16.04 16.87 -13.43
N LEU A 5 -15.79 17.61 -12.35
CA LEU A 5 -14.63 17.41 -11.51
C LEU A 5 -14.94 16.38 -10.41
N ALA A 6 -13.95 15.55 -10.09
CA ALA A 6 -13.98 14.60 -8.98
C ALA A 6 -12.70 14.71 -8.17
N VAL A 7 -12.76 14.26 -6.92
CA VAL A 7 -11.60 14.17 -6.03
C VAL A 7 -11.54 12.80 -5.38
N LYS A 8 -10.32 12.32 -5.17
CA LYS A 8 -10.03 11.09 -4.44
C LYS A 8 -8.91 11.34 -3.43
N GLY A 9 -8.92 10.59 -2.34
CA GLY A 9 -7.91 10.70 -1.28
C GLY A 9 -7.16 9.38 -1.05
N ILE A 10 -5.83 9.41 -1.18
CA ILE A 10 -4.98 8.38 -0.56
C ILE A 10 -4.76 8.80 0.89
N ILE A 11 -5.59 8.27 1.79
CA ILE A 11 -5.51 8.57 3.22
C ILE A 11 -4.46 7.68 3.88
N ARG A 12 -3.44 8.30 4.46
CA ARG A 12 -2.26 7.66 5.04
C ARG A 12 -2.32 7.71 6.56
N ARG A 13 -1.84 6.64 7.20
CA ARG A 13 -1.56 6.61 8.63
C ARG A 13 -0.07 6.61 8.90
N ASP A 14 0.28 6.97 10.14
CA ASP A 14 1.66 7.00 10.63
C ASP A 14 2.35 5.62 10.62
N ASP A 15 1.58 4.52 10.60
CA ASP A 15 2.09 3.16 10.46
C ASP A 15 2.39 2.75 9.01
N GLY A 16 2.29 3.70 8.06
CA GLY A 16 2.57 3.50 6.64
C GLY A 16 1.41 2.90 5.85
N LYS A 17 0.30 2.57 6.50
CA LYS A 17 -0.88 2.02 5.83
C LYS A 17 -1.71 3.08 5.14
N ILE A 18 -2.46 2.65 4.13
CA ILE A 18 -3.46 3.47 3.45
C ILE A 18 -4.86 2.91 3.66
N LEU A 19 -5.87 3.78 3.68
CA LEU A 19 -7.27 3.37 3.72
C LEU A 19 -7.75 3.04 2.30
N ILE A 20 -8.39 1.88 2.17
CA ILE A 20 -9.24 1.53 1.05
C ILE A 20 -10.63 1.19 1.55
N VAL A 21 -11.63 1.47 0.72
CA VAL A 21 -13.05 1.20 1.00
C VAL A 21 -13.63 0.33 -0.12
N LYS A 22 -14.58 -0.52 0.23
CA LYS A 22 -15.30 -1.37 -0.72
C LYS A 22 -16.65 -0.76 -1.02
N ARG A 23 -16.94 -0.51 -2.30
CA ARG A 23 -18.23 0.03 -2.75
C ARG A 23 -19.39 -0.84 -2.27
N SER A 24 -20.51 -0.21 -1.97
CA SER A 24 -21.75 -0.89 -1.64
C SER A 24 -22.18 -1.81 -2.78
N GLU A 25 -22.82 -2.94 -2.43
CA GLU A 25 -23.39 -3.85 -3.43
C GLU A 25 -24.60 -3.21 -4.16
N ASN A 26 -25.15 -2.13 -3.58
CA ASN A 26 -26.27 -1.36 -4.15
C ASN A 26 -25.79 -0.19 -5.04
N ASP A 27 -24.49 -0.06 -5.29
CA ASP A 27 -23.98 1.03 -6.11
C ASP A 27 -24.26 0.80 -7.60
N ASP A 28 -24.74 1.83 -8.29
CA ASP A 28 -25.06 1.82 -9.72
C ASP A 28 -23.82 1.67 -10.62
N HIS A 29 -22.62 1.87 -10.07
CA HIS A 29 -21.35 1.82 -10.79
C HIS A 29 -20.32 0.99 -10.01
N LEU A 30 -19.89 -0.13 -10.59
CA LEU A 30 -18.85 -1.01 -10.02
C LEU A 30 -19.16 -1.46 -8.57
N PRO A 31 -20.32 -2.10 -8.31
CA PRO A 31 -20.66 -2.59 -6.97
C PRO A 31 -19.62 -3.61 -6.49
N GLY A 32 -19.28 -3.54 -5.20
CA GLY A 32 -18.34 -4.45 -4.55
C GLY A 32 -16.87 -4.28 -4.93
N VAL A 33 -16.52 -3.26 -5.74
CA VAL A 33 -15.14 -2.95 -6.12
C VAL A 33 -14.46 -2.10 -5.04
N TRP A 34 -13.18 -2.34 -4.79
CA TRP A 34 -12.37 -1.56 -3.85
C TRP A 34 -11.84 -0.28 -4.49
N GLU A 35 -11.85 0.80 -3.71
CA GLU A 35 -11.40 2.11 -4.16
C GLU A 35 -10.81 2.98 -3.04
N THR A 36 -10.39 4.18 -3.42
CA THR A 36 -10.07 5.28 -2.50
C THR A 36 -11.30 6.14 -2.25
N VAL A 37 -11.33 6.77 -1.07
CA VAL A 37 -12.44 7.63 -0.61
C VAL A 37 -12.52 8.91 -1.47
N GLY A 38 -13.73 9.38 -1.74
CA GLY A 38 -13.97 10.69 -2.36
C GLY A 38 -15.01 10.67 -3.46
N GLY A 39 -15.48 11.88 -3.83
CA GLY A 39 -16.66 12.06 -4.65
C GLY A 39 -16.57 13.18 -5.68
N ALA A 40 -17.72 13.78 -5.98
CA ALA A 40 -17.83 14.85 -6.96
C ALA A 40 -17.51 16.20 -6.32
N VAL A 41 -16.84 17.09 -7.06
CA VAL A 41 -16.68 18.47 -6.61
C VAL A 41 -17.90 19.27 -7.06
N GLU A 42 -18.55 19.91 -6.10
CA GLU A 42 -19.69 20.81 -6.37
C GLU A 42 -19.25 22.06 -7.14
N GLU A 43 -20.19 22.66 -7.86
CA GLU A 43 -19.90 23.85 -8.66
C GLU A 43 -19.43 25.02 -7.76
N GLY A 44 -18.25 25.54 -8.05
CA GLY A 44 -17.64 26.62 -7.28
C GLY A 44 -16.93 26.19 -6.00
N ALA A 45 -16.94 24.91 -5.64
CA ALA A 45 -16.22 24.39 -4.48
C ALA A 45 -14.72 24.23 -4.73
N ILE A 46 -13.91 24.40 -3.68
CA ILE A 46 -12.48 24.11 -3.69
C ILE A 46 -12.30 22.59 -3.62
N PRO A 47 -11.50 21.95 -4.49
CA PRO A 47 -11.34 20.49 -4.50
C PRO A 47 -10.94 19.88 -3.16
N GLU A 48 -10.04 20.54 -2.44
CA GLU A 48 -9.57 20.12 -1.13
C GLU A 48 -10.69 20.17 -0.07
N GLU A 49 -11.53 21.21 -0.09
CA GLU A 49 -12.69 21.32 0.81
C GLU A 49 -13.75 20.27 0.50
N ALA A 50 -14.00 20.03 -0.80
CA ALA A 50 -14.89 18.96 -1.23
C ALA A 50 -14.37 17.59 -0.75
N LEU A 51 -13.07 17.32 -0.88
CA LEU A 51 -12.49 16.06 -0.43
C LEU A 51 -12.59 15.88 1.10
N ILE A 52 -12.39 16.95 1.88
CA ILE A 52 -12.58 16.89 3.35
C ILE A 52 -14.03 16.54 3.69
N ARG A 53 -15.00 17.16 3.00
CA ARG A 53 -16.43 16.85 3.19
C ARG A 53 -16.71 15.38 2.87
N GLU A 54 -16.31 14.91 1.69
CA GLU A 54 -16.55 13.52 1.26
C GLU A 54 -15.91 12.52 2.23
N ILE A 55 -14.66 12.75 2.68
CA ILE A 55 -14.00 11.85 3.65
C ILE A 55 -14.74 11.82 5.00
N MET A 56 -15.24 12.96 5.46
CA MET A 56 -16.04 13.01 6.68
C MET A 56 -17.38 12.26 6.50
N GLU A 57 -18.06 12.43 5.37
CA GLU A 57 -19.35 11.82 5.09
C GLU A 57 -19.25 10.30 4.83
N GLU A 58 -18.26 9.86 4.06
CA GLU A 58 -18.10 8.47 3.64
C GLU A 58 -17.46 7.57 4.71
N VAL A 59 -16.50 8.11 5.48
CA VAL A 59 -15.69 7.32 6.43
C VAL A 59 -15.49 7.94 7.81
N GLY A 60 -16.04 9.13 8.09
CA GLY A 60 -16.00 9.74 9.43
C GLY A 60 -14.62 10.20 9.91
N LEU A 61 -13.65 10.36 8.99
CA LEU A 61 -12.27 10.70 9.36
C LEU A 61 -11.99 12.21 9.23
N ASN A 62 -11.18 12.72 10.16
CA ASN A 62 -10.54 14.02 10.01
C ASN A 62 -9.17 13.83 9.36
N VAL A 63 -8.93 14.55 8.27
CA VAL A 63 -7.68 14.46 7.51
C VAL A 63 -7.10 15.84 7.21
N GLU A 64 -5.80 15.88 6.98
CA GLU A 64 -5.12 16.98 6.32
C GLU A 64 -4.96 16.63 4.83
N VAL A 65 -5.52 17.43 3.93
CA VAL A 65 -5.35 17.28 2.48
C VAL A 65 -4.05 17.97 2.07
N GLY A 66 -3.13 17.21 1.48
CA GLY A 66 -1.82 17.65 1.04
C GLY A 66 -1.74 17.90 -0.47
N GLU A 67 -0.59 17.56 -1.06
CA GLU A 67 -0.34 17.79 -2.49
C GLU A 67 -1.17 16.85 -3.40
N PRO A 68 -1.52 17.31 -4.62
CA PRO A 68 -2.08 16.44 -5.64
C PRO A 68 -1.04 15.40 -6.07
N PHE A 69 -1.48 14.14 -6.14
CA PHE A 69 -0.66 13.00 -6.50
C PHE A 69 -0.81 12.60 -7.97
N ASN A 70 -2.05 12.62 -8.48
CA ASN A 70 -2.38 12.11 -9.81
C ASN A 70 -3.61 12.83 -10.38
N VAL A 71 -3.71 12.85 -11.70
CA VAL A 71 -4.90 13.30 -12.44
C VAL A 71 -5.38 12.14 -13.28
N PHE A 72 -6.65 11.80 -13.15
CA PHE A 72 -7.27 10.70 -13.88
C PHE A 72 -8.54 11.14 -14.59
N ASN A 73 -9.04 10.31 -15.48
CA ASN A 73 -10.33 10.52 -16.11
C ASN A 73 -11.06 9.18 -16.25
N PHE A 74 -12.38 9.23 -16.18
CA PHE A 74 -13.21 8.05 -16.41
C PHE A 74 -14.57 8.46 -17.00
N ILE A 75 -15.25 7.47 -17.57
CA ILE A 75 -16.59 7.62 -18.11
C ILE A 75 -17.46 6.63 -17.35
N LYS A 76 -18.52 7.12 -16.69
CA LYS A 76 -19.52 6.27 -16.06
C LYS A 76 -20.35 5.54 -17.11
N ASP A 77 -21.06 4.48 -16.70
CA ASP A 77 -21.91 3.69 -17.60
C ASP A 77 -23.04 4.52 -18.24
N ASN A 78 -23.47 5.59 -17.56
CA ASN A 78 -24.44 6.57 -18.08
C ASN A 78 -23.85 7.59 -19.08
N GLY A 79 -22.57 7.49 -19.43
CA GLY A 79 -21.87 8.38 -20.36
C GLY A 79 -21.32 9.67 -19.73
N GLU A 80 -21.50 9.89 -18.43
CA GLU A 80 -20.92 11.03 -17.72
C GLU A 80 -19.39 10.94 -17.70
N LYS A 81 -18.73 12.02 -18.14
CA LYS A 81 -17.27 12.11 -18.17
C LYS A 81 -16.77 12.90 -16.97
N LYS A 82 -15.83 12.32 -16.22
CA LYS A 82 -15.19 12.98 -15.10
C LYS A 82 -13.68 13.12 -15.31
N ILE A 83 -13.15 14.24 -14.84
CA ILE A 83 -11.71 14.44 -14.60
C ILE A 83 -11.55 14.46 -13.08
N GLY A 84 -10.63 13.65 -12.57
CA GLY A 84 -10.40 13.47 -11.14
C GLY A 84 -9.00 13.91 -10.74
N ILE A 85 -8.87 14.45 -9.53
CA ILE A 85 -7.59 14.73 -8.88
C ILE A 85 -7.50 13.84 -7.64
N THR A 86 -6.44 13.05 -7.54
CA THR A 86 -6.12 12.30 -6.32
C THR A 86 -5.19 13.12 -5.46
N PHE A 87 -5.52 13.33 -4.19
CA PHE A 87 -4.68 14.01 -3.21
C PHE A 87 -4.08 13.02 -2.21
N LEU A 88 -2.89 13.36 -1.69
CA LEU A 88 -2.33 12.68 -0.53
C LEU A 88 -2.93 13.27 0.73
N CYS A 89 -3.53 12.43 1.57
CA CYS A 89 -4.17 12.87 2.81
C CYS A 89 -3.47 12.23 4.01
N ASN A 90 -3.29 12.99 5.10
CA ASN A 90 -2.82 12.46 6.38
C ASN A 90 -4.01 12.26 7.31
N HIS A 91 -4.17 11.07 7.86
CA HIS A 91 -5.12 10.83 8.95
C HIS A 91 -4.70 11.65 10.18
N LEU A 92 -5.63 12.45 10.72
CA LEU A 92 -5.40 13.23 11.93
C LEU A 92 -6.10 12.60 13.14
N SER A 93 -7.37 12.23 12.98
CA SER A 93 -8.19 11.63 14.04
C SER A 93 -9.47 11.01 13.49
N GLY A 94 -10.24 10.34 14.36
CA GLY A 94 -11.47 9.64 14.01
C GLY A 94 -11.23 8.15 13.79
N GLU A 95 -12.29 7.37 13.97
CA GLU A 95 -12.36 5.96 13.60
C GLU A 95 -13.21 5.83 12.33
N VAL A 96 -12.93 4.81 11.53
CA VAL A 96 -13.65 4.61 10.28
C VAL A 96 -15.10 4.23 10.59
N ILE A 97 -16.03 5.06 10.14
CA ILE A 97 -17.48 4.81 10.20
C ILE A 97 -17.99 4.95 8.77
N LEU A 98 -18.38 3.83 8.18
CA LEU A 98 -18.84 3.80 6.79
C LEU A 98 -20.25 4.36 6.64
N SER A 99 -20.45 5.15 5.59
CA SER A 99 -21.78 5.47 5.05
C SER A 99 -22.37 4.29 4.26
N ASP A 100 -23.63 4.42 3.85
CA ASP A 100 -24.33 3.41 3.03
C ASP A 100 -23.69 3.20 1.64
N GLU A 101 -22.79 4.09 1.23
CA GLU A 101 -22.04 4.00 -0.03
C GLU A 101 -20.95 2.92 0.00
N HIS A 102 -20.56 2.46 1.20
CA HIS A 102 -19.47 1.50 1.38
C HIS A 102 -19.90 0.31 2.24
N SER A 103 -19.42 -0.88 1.87
CA SER A 103 -19.75 -2.13 2.55
C SER A 103 -18.63 -2.66 3.45
N ASP A 104 -17.39 -2.26 3.20
CA ASP A 104 -16.21 -2.71 3.95
C ASP A 104 -15.07 -1.68 3.85
N PHE A 105 -14.09 -1.77 4.75
CA PHE A 105 -12.88 -0.96 4.72
C PHE A 105 -11.67 -1.72 5.22
N GLN A 106 -10.49 -1.38 4.71
CA GLN A 106 -9.23 -1.91 5.24
C GLN A 106 -8.12 -0.86 5.27
N TRP A 107 -7.34 -0.90 6.35
CA TRP A 107 -6.02 -0.27 6.40
C TRP A 107 -4.99 -1.29 5.92
N ILE A 108 -4.41 -1.03 4.75
CA ILE A 108 -3.54 -1.99 4.06
C ILE A 108 -2.13 -1.45 3.91
N ASP A 109 -1.16 -2.36 3.80
CA ASP A 109 0.11 -2.01 3.17
C ASP A 109 -0.17 -1.73 1.68
N PRO A 110 0.30 -0.60 1.12
CA PRO A 110 0.11 -0.28 -0.30
C PRO A 110 0.56 -1.38 -1.27
N PHE A 111 1.55 -2.20 -0.90
CA PHE A 111 2.02 -3.32 -1.72
C PHE A 111 1.02 -4.48 -1.79
N ASP A 112 0.13 -4.60 -0.80
CA ASP A 112 -0.89 -5.65 -0.74
C ASP A 112 -2.13 -5.31 -1.59
N PHE A 113 -2.24 -4.09 -2.14
CA PHE A 113 -3.43 -3.64 -2.86
C PHE A 113 -3.84 -4.56 -4.03
N LYS A 114 -2.89 -5.28 -4.64
CA LYS A 114 -3.14 -6.24 -5.73
C LYS A 114 -4.04 -7.43 -5.37
N GLN A 115 -4.30 -7.67 -4.08
CA GLN A 115 -5.20 -8.73 -3.63
C GLN A 115 -6.68 -8.32 -3.61
N PHE A 116 -6.98 -7.03 -3.78
CA PHE A 116 -8.33 -6.48 -3.72
C PHE A 116 -8.86 -6.23 -5.12
N ASP A 117 -10.10 -6.64 -5.41
CA ASP A 117 -10.71 -6.42 -6.72
C ASP A 117 -10.95 -4.93 -6.96
N SER A 118 -10.32 -4.38 -7.99
CA SER A 118 -10.23 -2.95 -8.29
C SER A 118 -9.99 -2.71 -9.79
N VAL A 119 -10.18 -1.48 -10.23
CA VAL A 119 -9.88 -1.03 -11.60
C VAL A 119 -8.38 -0.90 -11.86
N THR A 120 -7.96 -1.15 -13.11
CA THR A 120 -6.56 -1.07 -13.57
C THR A 120 -5.89 0.26 -13.28
N SER A 121 -6.62 1.37 -13.43
CA SER A 121 -6.09 2.71 -13.14
C SER A 121 -5.66 2.86 -11.69
N LEU A 122 -6.46 2.34 -10.76
CA LEU A 122 -6.16 2.44 -9.33
C LEU A 122 -5.02 1.49 -8.93
N TYR A 123 -4.91 0.29 -9.52
CA TYR A 123 -3.73 -0.57 -9.31
C TYR A 123 -2.44 0.14 -9.69
N ASN A 124 -2.44 0.86 -10.82
CA ASN A 124 -1.28 1.61 -11.28
C ASN A 124 -0.96 2.78 -10.35
N GLU A 125 -1.99 3.53 -9.94
CA GLU A 125 -1.86 4.66 -9.02
C GLU A 125 -1.30 4.24 -7.66
N ILE A 126 -1.88 3.22 -7.01
CA ILE A 126 -1.39 2.73 -5.71
C ILE A 126 0.01 2.12 -5.85
N SER A 127 0.31 1.44 -6.96
CA SER A 127 1.68 0.94 -7.21
C SER A 127 2.68 2.09 -7.35
N SER A 128 2.32 3.18 -8.05
CA SER A 128 3.14 4.39 -8.15
C SER A 128 3.32 5.06 -6.80
N TYR A 129 2.26 5.12 -5.98
CA TYR A 129 2.31 5.64 -4.62
C TYR A 129 3.27 4.82 -3.75
N ALA A 130 3.11 3.50 -3.72
CA ALA A 130 3.94 2.59 -2.95
C ALA A 130 5.43 2.73 -3.31
N ASN A 131 5.74 2.78 -4.60
CA ASN A 131 7.12 2.96 -5.06
C ASN A 131 7.71 4.34 -4.71
N LYS A 132 6.89 5.40 -4.64
CA LYS A 132 7.35 6.77 -4.36
C LYS A 132 7.49 7.06 -2.85
N PHE A 133 6.51 6.64 -2.05
CA PHE A 133 6.37 7.06 -0.65
C PHE A 133 6.50 5.93 0.36
N SER A 134 6.20 4.70 -0.04
CA SER A 134 6.56 3.50 0.73
C SER A 134 7.96 3.02 0.34
N GLY A 135 8.78 3.97 -0.16
CA GLY A 135 10.15 3.77 -0.61
C GLY A 135 10.86 2.88 0.39
N GLU A 136 11.10 1.66 -0.05
CA GLU A 136 11.86 0.62 0.62
C GLU A 136 11.72 0.68 2.15
N HIS A 137 10.90 -0.21 2.73
CA HIS A 137 11.55 -1.03 3.77
C HIS A 137 12.87 -1.45 3.13
N GLU A 138 14.00 -0.84 3.52
CA GLU A 138 15.31 -1.32 3.10
C GLU A 138 15.23 -2.81 3.41
N LYS A 139 15.06 -3.64 2.37
CA LYS A 139 14.99 -5.07 2.53
C LYS A 139 16.43 -5.46 2.76
N PHE A 140 16.88 -5.27 3.99
CA PHE A 140 18.17 -5.70 4.42
C PHE A 140 18.20 -7.22 4.27
N VAL A 141 19.08 -7.69 3.40
CA VAL A 141 19.45 -9.10 3.41
C VAL A 141 20.35 -9.29 4.62
N VAL A 142 19.74 -9.68 5.74
CA VAL A 142 20.50 -10.09 6.92
C VAL A 142 20.98 -11.52 6.67
N SER A 143 22.29 -11.69 6.78
CA SER A 143 22.93 -13.00 6.77
C SER A 143 23.64 -13.21 8.09
N GLN A 144 23.88 -14.46 8.40
CA GLN A 144 24.53 -14.86 9.64
C GLN A 144 25.57 -15.93 9.34
N LYS A 145 26.63 -15.87 10.13
CA LYS A 145 27.78 -16.76 10.03
C LYS A 145 28.05 -17.34 11.40
N GLY A 146 28.45 -18.61 11.44
CA GLY A 146 28.85 -19.28 12.68
C GLY A 146 30.29 -19.71 12.65
N ILE A 147 30.95 -19.62 13.81
CA ILE A 147 32.28 -20.18 14.04
C ILE A 147 32.08 -21.56 14.69
N LEU A 148 32.31 -22.62 13.92
CA LEU A 148 32.22 -24.00 14.40
C LEU A 148 33.63 -24.52 14.71
N ILE A 149 33.88 -24.86 15.98
CA ILE A 149 35.20 -25.31 16.46
C ILE A 149 35.14 -26.77 16.87
N ARG A 150 36.07 -27.57 16.36
CA ARG A 150 36.32 -28.95 16.79
C ARG A 150 37.82 -29.21 16.82
N ASP A 151 38.33 -29.79 17.89
CA ASP A 151 39.75 -30.15 18.05
C ASP A 151 40.71 -28.99 17.74
N LYS A 152 40.38 -27.78 18.23
CA LYS A 152 41.11 -26.52 17.99
C LYS A 152 41.20 -26.10 16.51
N LYS A 153 40.34 -26.63 15.64
CA LYS A 153 40.21 -26.24 14.24
C LYS A 153 38.86 -25.56 14.01
N CYS A 154 38.82 -24.58 13.10
CA CYS A 154 37.60 -23.93 12.65
C CYS A 154 37.13 -24.56 11.34
N LEU A 155 35.82 -24.78 11.19
CA LEU A 155 35.24 -25.13 9.90
C LEU A 155 35.18 -23.90 8.99
N ILE A 156 35.64 -24.07 7.76
CA ILE A 156 35.41 -23.16 6.63
C ILE A 156 34.82 -23.97 5.49
N VAL A 157 33.94 -23.36 4.70
CA VAL A 157 33.29 -23.98 3.55
C VAL A 157 33.58 -23.19 2.29
N GLU A 158 33.69 -23.89 1.17
CA GLU A 158 33.81 -23.23 -0.14
C GLU A 158 32.47 -22.66 -0.56
N VAL A 159 32.46 -21.41 -1.02
CA VAL A 159 31.25 -20.72 -1.43
C VAL A 159 30.77 -21.30 -2.77
N LYS A 160 29.64 -21.99 -2.77
CA LYS A 160 29.05 -22.67 -3.95
C LYS A 160 28.97 -21.79 -5.22
N LYS A 161 28.73 -20.48 -5.05
CA LYS A 161 28.61 -19.52 -6.17
C LYS A 161 29.94 -18.85 -6.55
N ARG A 162 31.02 -19.06 -5.79
CA ARG A 162 32.34 -18.45 -6.00
C ARG A 162 33.44 -19.51 -5.74
N PRO A 163 33.79 -20.30 -6.77
CA PRO A 163 34.86 -21.30 -6.64
C PRO A 163 36.17 -20.67 -6.13
N ASN A 164 36.89 -21.41 -5.28
CA ASN A 164 38.09 -21.00 -4.56
C ASN A 164 37.91 -19.87 -3.53
N VAL A 165 36.68 -19.48 -3.20
CA VAL A 165 36.39 -18.56 -2.10
C VAL A 165 35.92 -19.38 -0.89
N TRP A 166 36.61 -19.22 0.24
CA TRP A 166 36.31 -19.92 1.49
C TRP A 166 35.75 -18.94 2.51
N ASP A 167 34.73 -19.36 3.24
CA ASP A 167 34.02 -18.53 4.22
C ASP A 167 33.52 -19.38 5.40
N LEU A 168 33.05 -18.72 6.45
CA LEU A 168 32.34 -19.39 7.54
C LEU A 168 31.00 -19.96 7.05
N PRO A 169 30.56 -21.09 7.63
CA PRO A 169 29.25 -21.66 7.35
C PRO A 169 28.13 -20.74 7.85
N GLY A 170 27.02 -20.73 7.12
CA GLY A 170 25.87 -19.87 7.36
C GLY A 170 25.31 -19.28 6.07
N GLY A 171 24.22 -18.54 6.19
CA GLY A 171 23.47 -18.05 5.04
C GLY A 171 22.45 -17.00 5.40
N ARG A 172 21.42 -16.92 4.56
CA ARG A 172 20.41 -15.85 4.63
C ARG A 172 19.36 -16.19 5.69
N ILE A 173 18.99 -15.19 6.48
CA ILE A 173 17.81 -15.27 7.36
C ILE A 173 16.56 -14.99 6.50
N ASN A 174 15.61 -15.92 6.52
CA ASN A 174 14.34 -15.75 5.81
C ASN A 174 13.41 -14.80 6.57
N ASN A 175 12.40 -14.27 5.88
CA ASN A 175 11.39 -13.43 6.54
C ASN A 175 10.71 -14.21 7.68
N ASN A 176 10.55 -13.55 8.83
CA ASN A 176 9.97 -14.12 10.05
C ASN A 176 10.74 -15.31 10.64
N GLU A 177 12.01 -15.51 10.26
CA GLU A 177 12.88 -16.56 10.79
C GLU A 177 13.78 -16.01 11.90
N GLY A 178 13.89 -16.72 13.02
CA GLY A 178 14.83 -16.38 14.09
C GLY A 178 16.27 -16.73 13.72
N SER A 179 17.25 -15.98 14.24
CA SER A 179 18.67 -16.20 13.90
C SER A 179 19.17 -17.61 14.23
N GLN A 180 18.81 -18.16 15.39
CA GLN A 180 19.18 -19.53 15.77
C GLN A 180 18.59 -20.58 14.81
N GLN A 181 17.29 -20.47 14.52
CA GLN A 181 16.60 -21.38 13.60
C GLN A 181 17.23 -21.35 12.21
N SER A 182 17.45 -20.15 11.68
CA SER A 182 18.12 -19.96 10.39
C SER A 182 19.54 -20.54 10.39
N PHE A 183 20.24 -20.53 11.54
CA PHE A 183 21.64 -20.94 11.59
C PHE A 183 21.73 -22.46 11.47
N PHE A 184 20.92 -23.17 12.26
CA PHE A 184 20.84 -24.63 12.18
C PHE A 184 20.45 -25.11 10.77
N ARG A 185 19.46 -24.47 10.13
CA ARG A 185 19.08 -24.76 8.73
C ARG A 185 20.24 -24.63 7.74
N GLU A 186 21.09 -23.62 7.90
CA GLU A 186 22.21 -23.36 6.97
C GLU A 186 23.45 -24.22 7.24
N ILE A 187 23.52 -24.94 8.37
CA ILE A 187 24.64 -25.82 8.74
C ILE A 187 24.26 -27.31 8.80
N GLU A 188 22.99 -27.65 8.63
CA GLU A 188 22.54 -29.02 8.38
C GLU A 188 22.96 -29.41 6.97
N PHE A 189 24.10 -30.10 6.87
CA PHE A 189 24.61 -30.71 5.63
C PHE A 189 23.93 -32.05 5.33
#